data_AF-A0A6P8J077-F1
#
_entry.id   AF-A0A6P8J077-F1
#
_cell.length_a   1.000
_cell.length_b   1.000
_cell.length_c   1.000
_cell.angle_alpha   90.00
_cell.angle_beta   90.00
_cell.angle_gamma   90.00
#
_symmetry.space_group_name_H-M   'P 1'
#
loop_
_entity.id
_entity.type
_entity.pdbx_description
1 polymer ?
#
loop_
_entity_poly.entity_id
_entity_poly.type
_entity_poly.pdbx_seq_one_letter_code
_entity_poly.pdbx_strand_id
1 'polypeptide(L)'
;MRSKMKFMFYAMAILVQSFYVALSFPLDETIDLSERECKDNRDDCNWIANNHYDVSKYCWAHKNDAFIKDCPKYCGFCKVPAPAPAPAPVEGCEDTRSDCNWIVENTNSAEYCYQYRNDPEVRKCAKTCGFCKPPAPPKLQKCEDTSQYCSWIPKHYNDVTGYCKKHMRDSLVQQCTKTCELCEPPKPVPQPQILECEDTRNDCSWIGEHNSDVAAYCDRHRNDAFIKQCQKTCGFCKAPAPSKPYRCEDTNKHCSWIPNTNADFIGYCNKHRNDSFIKQCPKTCEFCEYPTTPQPKNCEDISNDCSWIADNYGDVIGYCRRHKDDVYIKSCRKTCGFCEPPVPPESYFCKDTSKDCKWIAEQHKDVLGFCRSHRNDNLVQQCLSTCELCKHPPLSQKCEDSRDDCSWIAKNYDDVTGYCRRHRNDSFIKECTKTCEFCKHPTTSSSKCEDINKNCWWINKNYLAQDYCRRHKDDEFIKECRKTCGFCKAPAPSVCGDTREDCSWITRNIDDVASYCERWKNDESVKECRKTCGFC
;
A
#
# COMPACT_ATOMS: atom_id res chain seq x y z
N MET A 1 67.01 -25.06 46.41
CA MET A 1 67.26 -24.47 45.08
C MET A 1 66.93 -25.38 43.88
N ARG A 2 67.10 -26.71 43.96
CA ARG A 2 66.79 -27.64 42.85
C ARG A 2 65.33 -27.66 42.35
N SER A 3 64.34 -27.32 43.18
CA SER A 3 62.93 -27.38 42.78
C SER A 3 62.49 -26.21 41.89
N LYS A 4 63.08 -25.01 42.09
CA LYS A 4 62.73 -23.82 41.30
C LYS A 4 63.27 -23.89 39.86
N MET A 5 64.38 -24.59 39.63
CA MET A 5 64.94 -24.75 38.29
C MET A 5 64.06 -25.64 37.40
N LYS A 6 63.46 -26.71 37.95
CA LYS A 6 62.59 -27.62 37.17
C LYS A 6 61.32 -26.91 36.67
N PHE A 7 60.78 -25.97 37.45
CA PHE A 7 59.57 -25.25 37.07
C PHE A 7 59.82 -24.26 35.91
N MET A 8 60.99 -23.62 35.87
CA MET A 8 61.35 -22.73 34.75
C MET A 8 61.56 -23.49 33.43
N PHE A 9 62.16 -24.68 33.46
CA PHE A 9 62.33 -25.49 32.26
C PHE A 9 60.98 -25.98 31.70
N TYR A 10 60.03 -26.32 32.57
CA TYR A 10 58.69 -26.72 32.13
C TYR A 10 57.90 -25.56 31.52
N ALA A 11 58.00 -24.35 32.11
CA ALA A 11 57.35 -23.16 31.56
C ALA A 11 57.92 -22.73 30.20
N MET A 12 59.24 -22.83 30.01
CA MET A 12 59.86 -22.55 28.70
C MET A 12 59.48 -23.60 27.65
N ALA A 13 59.39 -24.88 28.00
CA ALA A 13 58.99 -25.92 27.05
C ALA A 13 57.56 -25.72 26.53
N ILE A 14 56.64 -25.30 27.41
CA ILE A 14 55.24 -25.00 27.04
C ILE A 14 55.18 -23.77 26.12
N LEU A 15 55.98 -22.73 26.37
CA LEU A 15 56.03 -21.55 25.51
C LEU A 15 56.62 -21.86 24.12
N VAL A 16 57.64 -22.73 24.04
CA VAL A 16 58.24 -23.13 22.76
C VAL A 16 57.29 -24.01 21.94
N GLN A 17 56.55 -24.94 22.57
CA GLN A 17 55.51 -25.72 21.88
C GLN A 17 54.34 -24.85 21.41
N SER A 18 53.96 -23.82 22.17
CA SER A 18 52.89 -22.90 21.78
C SER A 18 53.28 -22.03 20.58
N PHE A 19 54.56 -21.66 20.46
CA PHE A 19 55.08 -20.91 19.32
C PHE A 19 55.21 -21.77 18.04
N TYR A 20 55.52 -23.07 18.16
CA TYR A 20 55.64 -23.96 17.01
C TYR A 20 54.29 -24.25 16.32
N VAL A 21 53.20 -24.32 17.08
CA VAL A 21 51.84 -24.53 16.51
C VAL A 21 51.34 -23.27 15.78
N ALA A 22 51.77 -22.07 16.19
CA ALA A 22 51.38 -20.82 15.54
C ALA A 22 52.12 -20.56 14.20
N LEU A 23 53.26 -21.20 13.96
CA LEU A 23 54.10 -20.99 12.76
C LEU A 23 53.93 -22.06 11.69
N SER A 24 52.97 -22.98 11.83
CA SER A 24 52.74 -24.09 10.89
C SER A 24 51.56 -23.87 9.93
N PHE A 25 51.00 -22.66 9.85
CA PHE A 25 49.99 -22.37 8.82
C PHE A 25 50.68 -22.12 7.48
N PRO A 26 50.33 -22.86 6.41
CA PRO A 26 50.82 -22.53 5.08
C PRO A 26 50.32 -21.12 4.75
N LEU A 27 51.25 -20.23 4.44
CA LEU A 27 50.97 -18.95 3.82
C LEU A 27 50.14 -19.23 2.57
N ASP A 28 48.88 -18.82 2.64
CA ASP A 28 47.95 -18.79 1.52
C ASP A 28 48.61 -17.97 0.42
N GLU A 29 48.95 -18.66 -0.66
CA GLU A 29 49.56 -18.10 -1.85
C GLU A 29 48.60 -17.03 -2.37
N THR A 30 48.97 -15.76 -2.21
CA THR A 30 48.22 -14.64 -2.79
C THR A 30 48.32 -14.79 -4.30
N ILE A 31 47.30 -15.41 -4.89
CA ILE A 31 47.12 -15.51 -6.33
C ILE A 31 47.07 -14.07 -6.86
N ASP A 32 48.15 -13.68 -7.55
CA ASP A 32 48.22 -12.47 -8.34
C ASP A 32 47.17 -12.56 -9.46
N LEU A 33 46.03 -11.92 -9.23
CA LEU A 33 44.86 -11.89 -10.11
C LEU A 33 44.98 -10.84 -11.22
N SER A 34 46.18 -10.31 -11.49
CA SER A 34 46.31 -9.14 -12.36
C SER A 34 46.34 -9.41 -13.87
N GLU A 35 46.45 -10.66 -14.37
CA GLU A 35 46.52 -10.89 -15.83
C GLU A 35 45.79 -12.14 -16.36
N ARG A 36 44.78 -12.68 -15.67
CA ARG A 36 43.93 -13.73 -16.29
C ARG A 36 42.84 -13.09 -17.14
N GLU A 37 42.85 -13.38 -18.44
CA GLU A 37 41.73 -13.12 -19.34
C GLU A 37 40.43 -13.62 -18.68
N CYS A 38 39.39 -12.79 -18.71
CA CYS A 38 38.10 -13.10 -18.09
C CYS A 38 37.37 -14.18 -18.92
N LYS A 39 37.82 -15.42 -18.79
CA LYS A 39 37.30 -16.62 -19.44
C LYS A 39 37.04 -17.68 -18.37
N ASP A 40 35.96 -18.43 -18.54
CA ASP A 40 35.71 -19.61 -17.73
C ASP A 40 36.67 -20.74 -18.15
N ASN A 41 37.24 -21.44 -17.16
CA ASN A 41 38.17 -22.54 -17.39
C ASN A 41 37.45 -23.85 -17.73
N ARG A 42 36.11 -23.86 -17.65
CA ARG A 42 35.25 -25.01 -17.91
C ARG A 42 34.08 -24.63 -18.80
N ASP A 43 33.65 -25.58 -19.62
CA ASP A 43 32.54 -25.39 -20.56
C ASP A 43 31.16 -25.59 -19.91
N ASP A 44 31.10 -26.21 -18.73
CA ASP A 44 29.87 -26.51 -17.99
C ASP A 44 29.46 -25.41 -17.00
N CYS A 45 30.13 -24.25 -17.02
CA CYS A 45 29.77 -23.09 -16.19
C CYS A 45 28.35 -22.56 -16.46
N ASN A 46 27.80 -22.82 -17.66
CA ASN A 46 26.39 -22.52 -17.99
C ASN A 46 25.40 -23.26 -17.09
N TRP A 47 25.80 -24.37 -16.47
CA TRP A 47 24.96 -25.11 -15.52
C TRP A 47 24.53 -24.22 -14.36
N ILE A 48 25.38 -23.29 -13.90
CA ILE A 48 25.06 -22.36 -12.81
C ILE A 48 23.87 -21.47 -13.19
N ALA A 49 23.91 -20.88 -14.39
CA ALA A 49 22.85 -20.02 -14.91
C ALA A 49 21.55 -20.78 -15.18
N ASN A 50 21.64 -22.07 -15.53
CA ASN A 50 20.47 -22.89 -15.84
C ASN A 50 19.77 -23.48 -14.60
N ASN A 51 20.49 -23.67 -13.49
CA ASN A 51 19.96 -24.36 -12.30
C ASN A 51 19.71 -23.42 -11.10
N HIS A 52 20.19 -22.18 -11.15
CA HIS A 52 20.03 -21.22 -10.06
C HIS A 52 19.44 -19.91 -10.57
N TYR A 53 18.30 -19.52 -10.02
CA TYR A 53 17.62 -18.25 -10.35
C TYR A 53 18.45 -17.01 -9.96
N ASP A 54 19.29 -17.13 -8.93
CA ASP A 54 20.18 -16.06 -8.46
C ASP A 54 21.64 -16.54 -8.51
N VAL A 55 22.23 -16.44 -9.70
CA VAL A 55 23.61 -16.83 -10.00
C VAL A 55 24.60 -16.12 -9.07
N SER A 56 24.39 -14.82 -8.81
CA SER A 56 25.26 -14.01 -7.96
C SER A 56 25.27 -14.53 -6.51
N LYS A 57 24.10 -14.82 -5.94
CA LYS A 57 23.99 -15.35 -4.58
C LYS A 57 24.59 -16.75 -4.45
N TYR A 58 24.34 -17.62 -5.43
CA TYR A 58 24.92 -18.97 -5.44
C TYR A 58 26.44 -18.94 -5.55
N CYS A 59 26.98 -18.18 -6.51
CA CYS A 59 28.42 -18.00 -6.68
C CYS A 59 29.10 -17.43 -5.43
N TRP A 60 28.44 -16.49 -4.72
CA TRP A 60 28.98 -15.96 -3.46
C TRP A 60 28.96 -16.97 -2.32
N ALA A 61 27.88 -17.74 -2.17
CA ALA A 61 27.76 -18.77 -1.14
C ALA A 61 28.79 -19.90 -1.34
N HIS A 62 29.13 -20.20 -2.59
CA HIS A 62 30.04 -21.27 -2.99
C HIS A 62 31.39 -20.77 -3.54
N LYS A 63 31.80 -19.53 -3.22
CA LYS A 63 33.02 -18.90 -3.78
C LYS A 63 34.34 -19.68 -3.57
N ASN A 64 34.34 -20.60 -2.61
CA ASN A 64 35.50 -21.43 -2.29
C ASN A 64 35.48 -22.81 -2.97
N ASP A 65 34.37 -23.19 -3.60
CA ASP A 65 34.23 -24.44 -4.34
C ASP A 65 35.13 -24.43 -5.58
N ALA A 66 35.79 -25.55 -5.85
CA ALA A 66 36.65 -25.70 -7.03
C ALA A 66 35.88 -25.44 -8.33
N PHE A 67 34.61 -25.88 -8.39
CA PHE A 67 33.76 -25.62 -9.55
C PHE A 67 33.53 -24.11 -9.79
N ILE A 68 33.30 -23.35 -8.73
CA ILE A 68 33.02 -21.90 -8.82
C ILE A 68 34.28 -21.10 -9.15
N LYS A 69 35.44 -21.52 -8.65
CA LYS A 69 36.74 -20.90 -8.98
C LYS A 69 37.10 -21.04 -10.46
N ASP A 70 36.61 -22.07 -11.12
CA ASP A 70 36.80 -22.31 -12.55
C ASP A 70 35.79 -21.58 -13.45
N CYS A 71 34.80 -20.89 -12.87
CA CYS A 71 33.77 -20.13 -13.60
C CYS A 71 33.79 -18.61 -13.30
N PRO A 72 34.96 -17.92 -13.36
CA PRO A 72 35.08 -16.53 -12.94
C PRO A 72 34.29 -15.54 -13.79
N LYS A 73 34.02 -15.83 -15.07
CA LYS A 73 33.24 -14.94 -15.94
C LYS A 73 31.75 -15.12 -15.67
N TYR A 74 31.27 -16.35 -15.52
CA TYR A 74 29.86 -16.62 -15.16
C TYR A 74 29.48 -16.09 -13.77
N CYS A 75 30.39 -16.20 -12.81
CA CYS A 75 30.19 -15.69 -11.45
C CYS A 75 30.53 -14.21 -11.27
N GLY A 76 30.98 -13.51 -12.32
CA GLY A 76 31.30 -12.08 -12.26
C GLY A 76 32.50 -11.74 -11.38
N PHE A 77 33.41 -12.70 -11.16
CA PHE A 77 34.62 -12.52 -10.36
C PHE A 77 35.79 -11.92 -11.14
N CYS A 78 35.66 -11.72 -12.46
CA CYS A 78 36.65 -11.02 -13.27
C CYS A 78 36.10 -9.72 -13.90
N LYS A 79 36.99 -8.73 -14.03
CA LYS A 79 36.70 -7.48 -14.76
C LYS A 79 36.99 -7.69 -16.24
N VAL A 80 35.96 -7.62 -17.08
CA VAL A 80 36.14 -7.61 -18.54
C VAL A 80 36.76 -6.26 -18.96
N PRO A 81 37.80 -6.23 -19.81
CA PRO A 81 38.31 -4.99 -20.39
C PRO A 81 37.22 -4.27 -21.18
N ALA A 82 37.11 -2.94 -20.98
CA ALA A 82 36.13 -2.13 -21.71
C ALA A 82 36.41 -2.18 -23.23
N PRO A 83 35.39 -2.40 -24.08
CA PRO A 83 35.59 -2.40 -25.53
C PRO A 83 36.02 -1.02 -26.04
N ALA A 84 36.90 -1.01 -27.04
CA ALA A 84 37.44 0.19 -27.66
C ALA A 84 36.32 1.12 -28.20
N PRO A 85 36.47 2.45 -28.11
CA PRO A 85 35.43 3.38 -28.54
C PRO A 85 35.19 3.30 -30.05
N ALA A 86 33.92 3.14 -30.42
CA ALA A 86 33.44 3.19 -31.80
C ALA A 86 33.62 4.61 -32.41
N PRO A 87 33.82 4.73 -33.73
CA PRO A 87 34.04 6.01 -34.39
C PRO A 87 32.84 6.96 -34.23
N ALA A 88 33.14 8.26 -34.16
CA ALA A 88 32.19 9.32 -33.85
C ALA A 88 31.00 9.39 -34.82
N PRO A 89 29.81 9.85 -34.38
CA PRO A 89 28.64 10.02 -35.25
C PRO A 89 28.85 11.18 -36.22
N VAL A 90 28.43 10.99 -37.48
CA VAL A 90 28.46 12.03 -38.51
C VAL A 90 27.40 13.09 -38.20
N GLU A 91 27.81 14.35 -38.13
CA GLU A 91 26.92 15.51 -38.05
C GLU A 91 26.14 15.67 -39.38
N GLY A 92 24.82 15.84 -39.30
CA GLY A 92 23.95 16.19 -40.43
C GLY A 92 22.84 15.17 -40.70
N CYS A 93 21.58 15.62 -40.62
CA CYS A 93 20.43 14.83 -41.06
C CYS A 93 20.21 15.09 -42.56
N GLU A 94 21.00 14.43 -43.41
CA GLU A 94 20.95 14.58 -44.87
C GLU A 94 20.89 13.22 -45.57
N ASP A 95 20.26 13.20 -46.74
CA ASP A 95 20.31 12.04 -47.63
C ASP A 95 21.65 12.04 -48.35
N THR A 96 22.45 11.01 -48.10
CA THR A 96 23.77 10.81 -48.71
C THR A 96 23.70 10.23 -50.12
N ARG A 97 22.48 9.88 -50.59
CA ARG A 97 22.17 9.50 -51.97
C ARG A 97 21.25 10.55 -52.60
N SER A 98 21.50 10.89 -53.87
CA SER A 98 20.75 11.93 -54.59
C SER A 98 19.42 11.45 -55.15
N ASP A 99 19.20 10.15 -55.27
CA ASP A 99 18.01 9.53 -55.85
C ASP A 99 16.97 9.08 -54.81
N CYS A 100 17.14 9.47 -53.53
CA CYS A 100 16.24 9.12 -52.44
C CYS A 100 14.79 9.60 -52.65
N ASN A 101 14.58 10.65 -53.45
CA ASN A 101 13.25 11.15 -53.81
C ASN A 101 12.38 10.10 -54.53
N TRP A 102 12.99 9.13 -55.23
CA TRP A 102 12.25 8.07 -55.91
C TRP A 102 11.39 7.25 -54.94
N ILE A 103 11.83 7.08 -53.68
CA ILE A 103 11.09 6.36 -52.63
C ILE A 103 9.77 7.08 -52.31
N VAL A 104 9.78 8.41 -52.33
CA VAL A 104 8.60 9.25 -52.09
C VAL A 104 7.67 9.28 -53.30
N GLU A 105 8.23 9.25 -54.51
CA GLU A 105 7.46 9.42 -55.75
C GLU A 105 6.78 8.12 -56.25
N ASN A 106 7.33 6.94 -55.94
CA ASN A 106 6.89 5.69 -56.55
C ASN A 106 6.37 4.63 -55.57
N THR A 107 6.43 4.89 -54.25
CA THR A 107 6.00 3.93 -53.23
C THR A 107 5.36 4.63 -52.04
N ASN A 108 4.68 3.85 -51.18
CA ASN A 108 4.34 4.32 -49.84
C ASN A 108 5.64 4.44 -49.04
N SER A 109 6.24 5.63 -49.04
CA SER A 109 7.57 5.87 -48.50
C SER A 109 7.74 5.41 -47.05
N ALA A 110 6.72 5.57 -46.21
CA ALA A 110 6.76 5.10 -44.82
C ALA A 110 6.88 3.58 -44.71
N GLU A 111 6.12 2.85 -45.52
CA GLU A 111 6.11 1.38 -45.54
C GLU A 111 7.39 0.83 -46.16
N TYR A 112 7.84 1.41 -47.28
CA TYR A 112 9.10 1.04 -47.93
C TYR A 112 10.31 1.30 -47.03
N CYS A 113 10.40 2.50 -46.44
CA CYS A 113 11.47 2.85 -45.50
C CYS A 113 11.44 1.95 -44.26
N TYR A 114 10.26 1.54 -43.77
CA TYR A 114 10.16 0.60 -42.66
C TYR A 114 10.63 -0.81 -43.03
N GLN A 115 10.17 -1.33 -44.17
CA GLN A 115 10.49 -2.67 -44.65
C GLN A 115 11.99 -2.84 -44.94
N TYR A 116 12.62 -1.81 -45.51
CA TYR A 116 14.03 -1.83 -45.91
C TYR A 116 14.94 -0.99 -45.00
N ARG A 117 14.53 -0.67 -43.78
CA ARG A 117 15.29 0.19 -42.83
C ARG A 117 16.72 -0.27 -42.54
N ASN A 118 17.03 -1.55 -42.77
CA ASN A 118 18.33 -2.15 -42.54
C ASN A 118 19.18 -2.27 -43.81
N ASP A 119 18.59 -2.02 -44.98
CA ASP A 119 19.32 -1.99 -46.23
C ASP A 119 20.33 -0.82 -46.19
N PRO A 120 21.64 -1.05 -46.39
CA PRO A 120 22.65 -0.01 -46.40
C PRO A 120 22.31 1.14 -47.36
N GLU A 121 21.62 0.83 -48.47
CA GLU A 121 21.22 1.79 -49.48
C GLU A 121 20.04 2.66 -49.05
N VAL A 122 19.07 2.09 -48.32
CA VAL A 122 17.93 2.86 -47.78
C VAL A 122 18.36 3.72 -46.59
N ARG A 123 19.36 3.27 -45.82
CA ARG A 123 19.95 4.07 -44.73
C ARG A 123 20.71 5.30 -45.20
N LYS A 124 21.18 5.31 -46.45
CA LYS A 124 21.75 6.51 -47.08
C LYS A 124 20.70 7.59 -47.30
N CYS A 125 19.40 7.24 -47.31
CA CYS A 125 18.25 8.15 -47.43
C CYS A 125 17.65 8.54 -46.07
N ALA A 126 18.51 8.88 -45.10
CA ALA A 126 18.13 9.09 -43.70
C ALA A 126 17.14 10.24 -43.46
N LYS A 127 17.19 11.32 -44.25
CA LYS A 127 16.26 12.45 -44.15
C LYS A 127 14.93 12.12 -44.82
N THR A 128 14.95 11.54 -46.03
CA THR A 128 13.75 11.13 -46.76
C THR A 128 12.95 10.07 -46.01
N CYS A 129 13.62 9.12 -45.37
CA CYS A 129 12.98 8.08 -44.55
C CYS A 129 12.73 8.49 -43.08
N GLY A 130 13.04 9.75 -42.69
CA GLY A 130 12.78 10.26 -41.34
C GLY A 130 13.59 9.58 -40.23
N PHE A 131 14.74 8.98 -40.54
CA PHE A 131 15.59 8.25 -39.60
C PHE A 131 16.41 9.15 -38.66
N CYS A 132 16.35 10.48 -38.81
CA CYS A 132 17.04 11.44 -37.95
C CYS A 132 16.13 12.58 -37.47
N LYS A 133 16.33 13.03 -36.20
CA LYS A 133 15.68 14.21 -35.60
C LYS A 133 16.67 15.37 -35.50
N PRO A 134 16.31 16.62 -35.86
CA PRO A 134 17.19 17.77 -35.68
C PRO A 134 17.28 18.16 -34.18
N PRO A 135 18.47 18.55 -33.66
CA PRO A 135 18.63 18.90 -32.25
C PRO A 135 18.16 20.34 -31.94
N ALA A 136 17.50 20.52 -30.78
CA ALA A 136 17.19 21.83 -30.19
C ALA A 136 18.23 22.21 -29.10
N PRO A 137 18.67 23.48 -28.99
CA PRO A 137 19.78 23.85 -28.10
C PRO A 137 19.34 24.21 -26.66
N PRO A 138 20.03 23.74 -25.60
CA PRO A 138 19.85 24.24 -24.23
C PRO A 138 20.85 25.35 -23.84
N LYS A 139 20.39 26.31 -23.01
CA LYS A 139 21.19 27.42 -22.45
C LYS A 139 21.98 26.99 -21.21
N LEU A 140 23.24 27.43 -21.10
CA LEU A 140 24.16 27.22 -19.97
C LEU A 140 23.76 28.01 -18.70
N GLN A 141 23.90 27.40 -17.52
CA GLN A 141 23.82 28.04 -16.18
C GLN A 141 25.24 28.11 -15.56
N LYS A 142 25.64 29.27 -15.01
CA LYS A 142 26.98 29.50 -14.40
C LYS A 142 27.03 28.97 -12.95
N CYS A 143 28.17 28.39 -12.54
CA CYS A 143 28.46 27.88 -11.19
C CYS A 143 29.28 28.92 -10.39
N GLU A 144 28.74 29.41 -9.26
CA GLU A 144 29.37 30.42 -8.38
C GLU A 144 29.17 30.05 -6.89
N ASP A 145 30.15 30.35 -6.03
CA ASP A 145 30.03 30.22 -4.57
C ASP A 145 29.16 31.37 -4.04
N THR A 146 28.12 31.04 -3.27
CA THR A 146 27.15 32.03 -2.78
C THR A 146 27.44 32.55 -1.37
N SER A 147 28.42 31.96 -0.68
CA SER A 147 28.79 32.36 0.70
C SER A 147 30.18 32.99 0.75
N GLN A 148 30.31 34.12 1.45
CA GLN A 148 31.61 34.76 1.71
C GLN A 148 32.55 33.89 2.57
N TYR A 149 32.00 32.92 3.29
CA TYR A 149 32.75 32.04 4.19
C TYR A 149 33.38 30.84 3.47
N CYS A 150 33.18 30.67 2.16
CA CYS A 150 33.80 29.56 1.41
C CYS A 150 35.33 29.61 1.43
N SER A 151 35.91 30.81 1.52
CA SER A 151 37.37 31.01 1.64
C SER A 151 37.97 30.52 2.98
N TRP A 152 37.14 30.20 3.97
CA TRP A 152 37.58 29.68 5.27
C TRP A 152 37.98 28.21 5.21
N ILE A 153 37.27 27.40 4.39
CA ILE A 153 37.48 25.95 4.27
C ILE A 153 38.94 25.63 3.85
N PRO A 154 39.47 26.16 2.73
CA PRO A 154 40.85 25.89 2.32
C PRO A 154 41.91 26.48 3.26
N LYS A 155 41.55 27.44 4.12
CA LYS A 155 42.48 28.02 5.10
C LYS A 155 42.64 27.16 6.35
N HIS A 156 41.70 26.28 6.66
CA HIS A 156 41.69 25.51 7.91
C HIS A 156 41.78 24.00 7.68
N TYR A 157 41.54 23.54 6.45
CA TYR A 157 41.64 22.14 6.08
C TYR A 157 42.52 21.98 4.85
N ASN A 158 43.59 21.19 5.01
CA ASN A 158 44.48 20.83 3.91
C ASN A 158 43.81 19.89 2.90
N ASP A 159 42.79 19.13 3.34
CA ASP A 159 41.97 18.25 2.50
C ASP A 159 40.55 18.80 2.39
N VAL A 160 40.38 19.77 1.50
CA VAL A 160 39.09 20.43 1.23
C VAL A 160 38.06 19.42 0.72
N THR A 161 38.47 18.53 -0.19
CA THR A 161 37.59 17.52 -0.78
C THR A 161 37.11 16.51 0.27
N GLY A 162 37.99 16.05 1.15
CA GLY A 162 37.64 15.17 2.26
C GLY A 162 36.71 15.85 3.28
N TYR A 163 36.97 17.12 3.61
CA TYR A 163 36.09 17.92 4.46
C TYR A 163 34.69 18.08 3.84
N CYS A 164 34.60 18.52 2.57
CA CYS A 164 33.33 18.73 1.88
C CYS A 164 32.53 17.42 1.73
N LYS A 165 33.19 16.28 1.45
CA LYS A 165 32.54 14.96 1.41
C LYS A 165 31.99 14.53 2.77
N LYS A 166 32.76 14.75 3.84
CA LYS A 166 32.35 14.39 5.21
C LYS A 166 31.22 15.27 5.74
N HIS A 167 31.16 16.53 5.30
CA HIS A 167 30.23 17.55 5.78
C HIS A 167 29.20 17.99 4.71
N MET A 168 28.87 17.14 3.74
CA MET A 168 27.98 17.46 2.60
C MET A 168 26.56 17.96 2.99
N ARG A 169 26.11 17.67 4.21
CA ARG A 169 24.81 18.13 4.74
C ARG A 169 24.89 19.49 5.44
N ASP A 170 26.09 20.03 5.61
CA ASP A 170 26.29 21.34 6.24
C ASP A 170 25.89 22.46 5.27
N SER A 171 25.17 23.44 5.78
CA SER A 171 24.63 24.55 4.98
C SER A 171 25.75 25.38 4.37
N LEU A 172 26.90 25.48 5.05
CA LEU A 172 28.08 26.15 4.52
C LEU A 172 28.64 25.41 3.29
N VAL A 173 28.75 24.07 3.37
CA VAL A 173 29.29 23.24 2.27
C VAL A 173 28.39 23.32 1.02
N GLN A 174 27.07 23.36 1.23
CA GLN A 174 26.10 23.48 0.13
C GLN A 174 26.13 24.86 -0.55
N GLN A 175 26.53 25.92 0.16
CA GLN A 175 26.68 27.27 -0.39
C GLN A 175 28.04 27.51 -1.06
N CYS A 176 28.96 26.53 -0.97
CA CYS A 176 30.33 26.61 -1.47
C CYS A 176 30.58 25.61 -2.60
N THR A 177 29.69 25.59 -3.59
CA THR A 177 29.64 24.59 -4.68
C THR A 177 30.87 24.62 -5.58
N LYS A 178 31.49 25.78 -5.81
CA LYS A 178 32.73 25.92 -6.56
C LYS A 178 33.94 25.57 -5.70
N THR A 179 33.98 26.01 -4.44
CA THR A 179 35.07 25.68 -3.50
C THR A 179 35.12 24.18 -3.16
N CYS A 180 33.97 23.50 -3.10
CA CYS A 180 33.87 22.07 -2.85
C CYS A 180 33.84 21.21 -4.13
N GLU A 181 34.08 21.79 -5.30
CA GLU A 181 34.10 21.10 -6.61
C GLU A 181 32.82 20.27 -6.89
N LEU A 182 31.66 20.74 -6.42
CA LEU A 182 30.38 20.03 -6.54
C LEU A 182 29.68 20.26 -7.91
N CYS A 183 30.32 20.99 -8.82
CA CYS A 183 29.81 21.28 -10.16
C CYS A 183 30.40 20.30 -11.19
N GLU A 184 29.79 19.13 -11.36
CA GLU A 184 30.02 18.31 -12.56
C GLU A 184 28.94 18.63 -13.62
N PRO A 185 29.30 18.78 -14.92
CA PRO A 185 28.31 18.92 -15.99
C PRO A 185 27.49 17.62 -16.14
N PRO A 186 26.17 17.70 -16.44
CA PRO A 186 25.34 16.51 -16.51
C PRO A 186 25.76 15.60 -17.65
N LYS A 187 26.08 14.33 -17.33
CA LYS A 187 26.15 13.25 -18.31
C LYS A 187 24.75 13.01 -18.91
N PRO A 188 24.60 12.88 -20.23
CA PRO A 188 23.31 12.67 -20.86
C PRO A 188 22.72 11.31 -20.46
N VAL A 189 21.50 11.34 -19.91
CA VAL A 189 20.68 10.16 -19.59
C VAL A 189 19.79 9.85 -20.80
N PRO A 190 19.83 8.63 -21.37
CA PRO A 190 18.89 8.24 -22.43
C PRO A 190 17.45 8.18 -21.90
N GLN A 191 16.52 8.76 -22.64
CA GLN A 191 15.08 8.63 -22.38
C GLN A 191 14.57 7.23 -22.81
N PRO A 192 13.59 6.63 -22.11
CA PRO A 192 12.98 5.36 -22.51
C PRO A 192 12.13 5.55 -23.78
N GLN A 193 12.40 4.77 -24.82
CA GLN A 193 11.47 4.63 -25.94
C GLN A 193 10.33 3.70 -25.52
N ILE A 194 9.10 4.17 -25.73
CA ILE A 194 7.86 3.46 -25.46
C ILE A 194 7.75 2.34 -26.50
N LEU A 195 7.89 1.09 -26.07
CA LEU A 195 7.63 -0.08 -26.91
C LEU A 195 6.10 -0.19 -27.10
N GLU A 196 5.59 0.07 -28.30
CA GLU A 196 4.20 -0.23 -28.64
C GLU A 196 4.00 -1.75 -28.57
N CYS A 197 2.93 -2.17 -27.88
CA CYS A 197 2.60 -3.58 -27.81
C CYS A 197 1.71 -4.00 -28.98
N GLU A 198 2.24 -4.88 -29.81
CA GLU A 198 1.51 -5.50 -30.92
C GLU A 198 1.64 -7.03 -30.88
N ASP A 199 0.62 -7.72 -31.38
CA ASP A 199 0.74 -9.14 -31.70
C ASP A 199 1.63 -9.26 -32.94
N THR A 200 2.68 -10.07 -32.85
CA THR A 200 3.61 -10.30 -33.95
C THR A 200 3.06 -11.25 -35.02
N ARG A 201 1.87 -11.83 -34.78
CA ARG A 201 1.08 -12.58 -35.77
C ARG A 201 -0.31 -11.98 -35.93
N ASN A 202 -0.87 -12.17 -37.10
CA ASN A 202 -2.22 -11.72 -37.47
C ASN A 202 -3.34 -12.72 -37.11
N ASP A 203 -3.01 -13.96 -36.75
CA ASP A 203 -3.97 -15.02 -36.41
C ASP A 203 -4.24 -15.16 -34.90
N CYS A 204 -3.72 -14.25 -34.08
CA CYS A 204 -3.95 -14.26 -32.63
C CYS A 204 -5.43 -14.12 -32.25
N SER A 205 -6.25 -13.50 -33.10
CA SER A 205 -7.70 -13.40 -32.93
C SER A 205 -8.39 -14.76 -32.75
N TRP A 206 -7.81 -15.83 -33.33
CA TRP A 206 -8.32 -17.19 -33.19
C TRP A 206 -8.43 -17.62 -31.72
N ILE A 207 -7.51 -17.18 -30.87
CA ILE A 207 -7.51 -17.49 -29.42
C ILE A 207 -8.77 -16.95 -28.77
N GLY A 208 -9.13 -15.69 -29.07
CA GLY A 208 -10.32 -15.02 -28.55
C GLY A 208 -11.63 -15.57 -29.12
N GLU A 209 -11.61 -16.10 -30.33
CA GLU A 209 -12.78 -16.70 -30.98
C GLU A 209 -13.09 -18.13 -30.50
N HIS A 210 -12.05 -18.91 -30.14
CA HIS A 210 -12.20 -20.34 -29.85
C HIS A 210 -12.08 -20.71 -28.37
N ASN A 211 -11.70 -19.76 -27.50
CA ASN A 211 -11.57 -20.00 -26.07
C ASN A 211 -12.41 -19.00 -25.28
N SER A 212 -13.35 -19.51 -24.48
CA SER A 212 -14.20 -18.67 -23.60
C SER A 212 -13.40 -17.99 -22.48
N ASP A 213 -12.22 -18.53 -22.15
CA ASP A 213 -11.28 -17.97 -21.17
C ASP A 213 -9.88 -17.86 -21.79
N VAL A 214 -9.67 -16.72 -22.45
CA VAL A 214 -8.41 -16.38 -23.11
C VAL A 214 -7.25 -16.33 -22.12
N ALA A 215 -7.49 -15.85 -20.90
CA ALA A 215 -6.45 -15.72 -19.87
C ALA A 215 -5.96 -17.10 -19.41
N ALA A 216 -6.87 -18.01 -19.06
CA ALA A 216 -6.51 -19.36 -18.64
C ALA A 216 -5.83 -20.17 -19.76
N TYR A 217 -6.26 -19.98 -21.01
CA TYR A 217 -5.61 -20.61 -22.17
C TYR A 217 -4.19 -20.08 -22.38
N CYS A 218 -4.03 -18.75 -22.40
CA CYS A 218 -2.72 -18.12 -22.56
C CYS A 218 -1.75 -18.46 -21.43
N ASP A 219 -2.21 -18.59 -20.18
CA ASP A 219 -1.37 -18.99 -19.06
C ASP A 219 -0.93 -20.46 -19.15
N ARG A 220 -1.84 -21.35 -19.52
CA ARG A 220 -1.55 -22.78 -19.71
C ARG A 220 -0.53 -23.00 -20.83
N HIS A 221 -0.60 -22.19 -21.87
CA HIS A 221 0.23 -22.30 -23.07
C HIS A 221 1.31 -21.21 -23.16
N ARG A 222 1.64 -20.55 -22.05
CA ARG A 222 2.53 -19.37 -22.00
C ARG A 222 3.92 -19.59 -22.62
N ASN A 223 4.38 -20.84 -22.63
CA ASN A 223 5.67 -21.21 -23.17
C ASN A 223 5.65 -21.54 -24.67
N ASP A 224 4.47 -21.73 -25.26
CA ASP A 224 4.30 -22.09 -26.66
C ASP A 224 4.73 -20.93 -27.56
N ALA A 225 5.48 -21.26 -28.62
CA ALA A 225 5.98 -20.25 -29.57
C ALA A 225 4.86 -19.42 -30.20
N PHE A 226 3.70 -20.06 -30.42
CA PHE A 226 2.48 -19.39 -30.90
C PHE A 226 1.98 -18.33 -29.92
N ILE A 227 1.90 -18.67 -28.63
CA ILE A 227 1.40 -17.79 -27.57
C ILE A 227 2.35 -16.62 -27.29
N LYS A 228 3.67 -16.84 -27.35
CA LYS A 228 4.67 -15.79 -27.22
C LYS A 228 4.61 -14.74 -28.33
N GLN A 229 4.04 -15.09 -29.47
CA GLN A 229 3.85 -14.18 -30.61
C GLN A 229 2.54 -13.38 -30.52
N CYS A 230 1.63 -13.75 -29.60
CA CYS A 230 0.32 -13.14 -29.36
C CYS A 230 0.28 -12.32 -28.05
N GLN A 231 1.26 -11.42 -27.87
CA GLN A 231 1.48 -10.72 -26.60
C GLN A 231 0.38 -9.72 -26.23
N LYS A 232 -0.25 -9.07 -27.21
CA LYS A 232 -1.37 -8.15 -27.01
C LYS A 232 -2.66 -8.93 -26.74
N THR A 233 -2.93 -9.99 -27.52
CA THR A 233 -4.10 -10.86 -27.33
C THR A 233 -4.07 -11.59 -25.98
N CYS A 234 -2.89 -12.08 -25.56
CA CYS A 234 -2.71 -12.75 -24.27
C CYS A 234 -2.39 -11.80 -23.11
N GLY A 235 -2.33 -10.48 -23.34
CA GLY A 235 -2.09 -9.49 -22.28
C GLY A 235 -0.70 -9.57 -21.60
N PHE A 236 0.30 -10.16 -22.26
CA PHE A 236 1.65 -10.31 -21.69
C PHE A 236 2.49 -9.04 -21.77
N CYS A 237 2.09 -8.08 -22.59
CA CYS A 237 2.68 -6.77 -22.62
C CYS A 237 1.88 -5.78 -21.77
N LYS A 238 2.57 -4.92 -21.03
CA LYS A 238 1.95 -3.70 -20.49
C LYS A 238 1.92 -2.67 -21.62
N ALA A 239 0.78 -2.57 -22.31
CA ALA A 239 0.54 -1.43 -23.18
C ALA A 239 0.75 -0.13 -22.38
N PRO A 240 1.32 0.94 -22.98
CA PRO A 240 1.25 2.27 -22.40
C PRO A 240 -0.23 2.57 -22.17
N ALA A 241 -0.57 2.96 -20.94
CA ALA A 241 -1.94 3.31 -20.63
C ALA A 241 -2.40 4.35 -21.67
N PRO A 242 -3.53 4.12 -22.38
CA PRO A 242 -4.06 5.13 -23.28
C PRO A 242 -4.18 6.42 -22.47
N SER A 243 -3.73 7.53 -23.04
CA SER A 243 -3.96 8.86 -22.46
C SER A 243 -5.47 9.07 -22.33
N LYS A 244 -6.02 8.70 -21.17
CA LYS A 244 -7.45 8.78 -20.89
C LYS A 244 -7.85 10.26 -20.99
N PRO A 245 -8.98 10.58 -21.63
CA PRO A 245 -9.57 11.89 -21.50
C PRO A 245 -9.91 12.09 -20.02
N TYR A 246 -9.35 13.12 -19.42
CA TYR A 246 -9.65 13.57 -18.07
C TYR A 246 -11.09 14.08 -18.02
N ARG A 247 -12.07 13.17 -17.91
CA ARG A 247 -13.44 13.36 -17.42
C ARG A 247 -14.22 12.06 -17.57
N CYS A 248 -14.57 11.43 -16.45
CA CYS A 248 -15.58 10.38 -16.48
C CYS A 248 -16.96 11.04 -16.42
N GLU A 249 -17.57 11.19 -17.58
CA GLU A 249 -18.90 11.74 -17.76
C GLU A 249 -19.76 10.72 -18.52
N ASP A 250 -21.05 10.69 -18.19
CA ASP A 250 -22.00 9.92 -18.98
C ASP A 250 -22.16 10.61 -20.35
N THR A 251 -21.97 9.85 -21.42
CA THR A 251 -22.13 10.37 -22.79
C THR A 251 -23.59 10.30 -23.25
N ASN A 252 -24.42 9.49 -22.58
CA ASN A 252 -25.85 9.42 -22.85
C ASN A 252 -26.66 10.24 -21.83
N LYS A 253 -27.58 11.09 -22.31
CA LYS A 253 -28.42 11.95 -21.46
C LYS A 253 -29.48 11.17 -20.65
N HIS A 254 -29.74 9.92 -21.02
CA HIS A 254 -30.74 9.06 -20.39
C HIS A 254 -30.17 8.13 -19.31
N CYS A 255 -28.90 8.28 -18.92
CA CYS A 255 -28.31 7.42 -17.89
C CYS A 255 -29.04 7.49 -16.55
N SER A 256 -29.65 8.63 -16.21
CA SER A 256 -30.48 8.78 -14.99
C SER A 256 -31.69 7.83 -14.93
N TRP A 257 -32.11 7.25 -16.06
CA TRP A 257 -33.15 6.21 -16.09
C TRP A 257 -32.74 4.94 -15.32
N ILE A 258 -31.45 4.60 -15.31
CA ILE A 258 -30.91 3.38 -14.70
C ILE A 258 -31.18 3.33 -13.19
N PRO A 259 -30.73 4.30 -12.36
CA PRO A 259 -31.03 4.33 -10.93
C PRO A 259 -32.50 4.62 -10.61
N ASN A 260 -33.23 5.29 -11.51
CA ASN A 260 -34.66 5.59 -11.30
C ASN A 260 -35.58 4.39 -11.50
N THR A 261 -35.17 3.41 -12.31
CA THR A 261 -36.02 2.27 -12.70
C THR A 261 -35.59 0.98 -12.01
N ASN A 262 -34.32 0.87 -11.61
CA ASN A 262 -33.75 -0.35 -11.02
C ASN A 262 -33.28 -0.07 -9.58
N ALA A 263 -33.92 -0.70 -8.60
CA ALA A 263 -33.52 -0.61 -7.20
C ALA A 263 -32.11 -1.15 -6.95
N ASP A 264 -31.68 -2.15 -7.74
CA ASP A 264 -30.30 -2.65 -7.81
C ASP A 264 -29.66 -2.23 -9.14
N PHE A 265 -29.46 -0.93 -9.31
CA PHE A 265 -28.89 -0.39 -10.53
C PHE A 265 -27.44 -0.84 -10.75
N ILE A 266 -26.69 -1.13 -9.68
CA ILE A 266 -25.32 -1.68 -9.75
C ILE A 266 -25.34 -3.11 -10.29
N GLY A 267 -26.23 -3.98 -9.79
CA GLY A 267 -26.44 -5.33 -10.33
C GLY A 267 -26.90 -5.30 -11.79
N TYR A 268 -27.80 -4.38 -12.14
CA TYR A 268 -28.24 -4.16 -13.52
C TYR A 268 -27.08 -3.73 -14.44
N CYS A 269 -26.29 -2.72 -14.03
CA CYS A 269 -25.12 -2.26 -14.78
C CYS A 269 -24.11 -3.39 -14.99
N ASN A 270 -23.80 -4.18 -13.96
CA ASN A 270 -22.85 -5.28 -14.08
C ASN A 270 -23.34 -6.40 -14.99
N LYS A 271 -24.63 -6.75 -14.90
CA LYS A 271 -25.25 -7.77 -15.77
C LYS A 271 -25.24 -7.33 -17.24
N HIS A 272 -25.43 -6.04 -17.50
CA HIS A 272 -25.54 -5.45 -18.83
C HIS A 272 -24.29 -4.68 -19.26
N ARG A 273 -23.12 -4.97 -18.66
CA ARG A 273 -21.87 -4.22 -18.84
C ARG A 273 -21.41 -4.11 -20.30
N ASN A 274 -21.81 -5.07 -21.14
CA ASN A 274 -21.44 -5.11 -22.55
C ASN A 274 -22.41 -4.37 -23.48
N ASP A 275 -23.58 -3.96 -22.97
CA ASP A 275 -24.63 -3.29 -23.75
C ASP A 275 -24.19 -1.89 -24.17
N SER A 276 -24.53 -1.50 -25.40
CA SER A 276 -24.13 -0.22 -25.99
C SER A 276 -24.64 0.99 -25.22
N PHE A 277 -25.84 0.90 -24.63
CA PHE A 277 -26.41 1.91 -23.75
C PHE A 277 -25.61 2.05 -22.44
N ILE A 278 -25.26 0.93 -21.82
CA ILE A 278 -24.52 0.90 -20.54
C ILE A 278 -23.10 1.43 -20.69
N LYS A 279 -22.43 1.13 -21.81
CA LYS A 279 -21.10 1.68 -22.14
C LYS A 279 -21.08 3.21 -22.27
N GLN A 280 -22.22 3.83 -22.57
CA GLN A 280 -22.37 5.29 -22.62
C GLN A 280 -22.72 5.91 -21.26
N CYS A 281 -22.87 5.09 -20.22
CA CYS A 281 -23.19 5.51 -18.86
C CYS A 281 -22.10 5.15 -17.83
N PRO A 282 -20.79 5.40 -18.10
CA PRO A 282 -19.71 4.95 -17.23
C PRO A 282 -19.71 5.62 -15.85
N LYS A 283 -20.24 6.85 -15.72
CA LYS A 283 -20.35 7.54 -14.43
C LYS A 283 -21.55 7.05 -13.63
N THR A 284 -22.70 6.88 -14.27
CA THR A 284 -23.90 6.33 -13.60
C THR A 284 -23.72 4.87 -13.18
N CYS A 285 -23.00 4.08 -13.95
CA CYS A 285 -22.73 2.66 -13.63
C CYS A 285 -21.43 2.44 -12.83
N GLU A 286 -20.78 3.50 -12.35
CA GLU A 286 -19.54 3.44 -11.57
C GLU A 286 -18.39 2.64 -12.24
N PHE A 287 -18.36 2.62 -13.57
CA PHE A 287 -17.31 1.97 -14.35
C PHE A 287 -16.07 2.84 -14.56
N CYS A 288 -16.06 4.04 -13.98
CA CYS A 288 -14.91 4.92 -13.97
C CYS A 288 -13.76 4.30 -13.16
N GLU A 289 -12.66 3.96 -13.83
CA GLU A 289 -11.38 3.79 -13.15
C GLU A 289 -10.79 5.17 -12.86
N TYR A 290 -10.89 5.62 -11.60
CA TYR A 290 -10.16 6.79 -11.13
C TYR A 290 -8.66 6.45 -11.06
N PRO A 291 -7.75 7.35 -11.51
CA PRO A 291 -6.34 7.17 -11.24
C PRO A 291 -6.12 7.18 -9.74
N THR A 292 -5.70 6.03 -9.21
CA THR A 292 -5.16 5.89 -7.87
C THR A 292 -4.08 6.95 -7.68
N THR A 293 -4.21 7.73 -6.62
CA THR A 293 -3.21 8.71 -6.18
C THR A 293 -1.84 8.02 -6.02
N PRO A 294 -0.72 8.74 -6.19
CA PRO A 294 0.61 8.14 -6.30
C PRO A 294 0.95 7.31 -5.05
N GLN A 295 1.21 6.02 -5.23
CA GLN A 295 1.66 5.17 -4.12
C GLN A 295 3.10 5.51 -3.70
N PRO A 296 3.42 5.46 -2.40
CA PRO A 296 4.80 5.44 -1.93
C PRO A 296 5.47 4.12 -2.35
N LYS A 297 6.70 4.22 -2.85
CA LYS A 297 7.36 3.19 -3.68
C LYS A 297 7.79 1.89 -2.98
N ASN A 298 7.61 1.68 -1.68
CA ASN A 298 8.28 0.55 -0.99
C ASN A 298 7.37 -0.18 0.01
N CYS A 299 6.30 -0.86 -0.44
CA CYS A 299 5.63 -1.85 0.41
C CYS A 299 5.60 -3.24 -0.22
N GLU A 300 6.61 -4.02 0.13
CA GLU A 300 6.77 -5.42 -0.25
C GLU A 300 6.88 -6.26 1.03
N ASP A 301 6.56 -7.55 0.91
CA ASP A 301 6.91 -8.50 1.96
C ASP A 301 8.43 -8.63 2.01
N ILE A 302 8.99 -8.56 3.22
CA ILE A 302 10.41 -8.76 3.48
C ILE A 302 10.77 -10.25 3.35
N SER A 303 9.81 -11.14 3.64
CA SER A 303 9.95 -12.58 3.46
C SER A 303 9.24 -13.05 2.18
N ASN A 304 9.87 -13.97 1.45
CA ASN A 304 9.30 -14.56 0.24
C ASN A 304 8.28 -15.66 0.53
N ASP A 305 8.22 -16.15 1.78
CA ASP A 305 7.37 -17.29 2.17
C ASP A 305 5.98 -16.86 2.69
N CYS A 306 5.65 -15.58 2.56
CA CYS A 306 4.40 -15.03 3.09
C CYS A 306 3.13 -15.59 2.42
N SER A 307 3.24 -16.14 1.21
CA SER A 307 2.13 -16.82 0.51
C SER A 307 1.54 -17.97 1.31
N TRP A 308 2.35 -18.67 2.11
CA TRP A 308 1.90 -19.76 2.97
C TRP A 308 0.78 -19.34 3.93
N ILE A 309 0.75 -18.07 4.36
CA ILE A 309 -0.31 -17.55 5.25
C ILE A 309 -1.65 -17.52 4.50
N ALA A 310 -1.65 -17.08 3.24
CA ALA A 310 -2.85 -17.05 2.40
C ALA A 310 -3.32 -18.46 2.01
N ASP A 311 -2.38 -19.40 1.82
CA ASP A 311 -2.69 -20.76 1.41
C ASP A 311 -3.27 -21.63 2.55
N ASN A 312 -2.93 -21.32 3.82
CA ASN A 312 -3.33 -22.13 4.97
C ASN A 312 -4.43 -21.52 5.83
N TYR A 313 -4.71 -20.21 5.68
CA TYR A 313 -5.70 -19.51 6.49
C TYR A 313 -6.65 -18.68 5.62
N GLY A 314 -7.96 -18.98 5.70
CA GLY A 314 -9.00 -18.19 5.03
C GLY A 314 -9.18 -16.76 5.57
N ASP A 315 -8.69 -16.50 6.80
CA ASP A 315 -8.69 -15.18 7.44
C ASP A 315 -7.25 -14.71 7.68
N VAL A 316 -6.58 -14.32 6.59
CA VAL A 316 -5.20 -13.83 6.59
C VAL A 316 -5.04 -12.63 7.51
N ILE A 317 -5.96 -11.66 7.44
CA ILE A 317 -5.90 -10.43 8.23
C ILE A 317 -6.07 -10.70 9.73
N GLY A 318 -7.03 -11.53 10.12
CA GLY A 318 -7.22 -11.88 11.53
C GLY A 318 -6.08 -12.74 12.07
N TYR A 319 -5.52 -13.66 11.28
CA TYR A 319 -4.32 -14.40 11.67
C TYR A 319 -3.13 -13.47 11.91
N CYS A 320 -2.85 -12.58 10.95
CA CYS A 320 -1.78 -11.60 11.08
C CYS A 320 -2.00 -10.64 12.26
N ARG A 321 -3.24 -10.23 12.57
CA ARG A 321 -3.53 -9.40 13.75
C ARG A 321 -3.28 -10.13 15.07
N ARG A 322 -3.65 -11.41 15.16
CA ARG A 322 -3.42 -12.25 16.35
C ARG A 322 -1.93 -12.48 16.61
N HIS A 323 -1.14 -12.56 15.53
CA HIS A 323 0.30 -12.82 15.57
C HIS A 323 1.14 -11.59 15.18
N LYS A 324 0.59 -10.37 15.32
CA LYS A 324 1.22 -9.12 14.86
C LYS A 324 2.61 -8.85 15.44
N ASP A 325 2.90 -9.45 16.59
CA ASP A 325 4.16 -9.29 17.30
C ASP A 325 5.24 -10.29 16.88
N ASP A 326 4.86 -11.34 16.15
CA ASP A 326 5.75 -12.36 15.61
C ASP A 326 6.67 -11.77 14.52
N VAL A 327 7.96 -12.11 14.60
CA VAL A 327 9.01 -11.63 13.68
C VAL A 327 8.72 -12.05 12.24
N TYR A 328 8.22 -13.26 12.03
CA TYR A 328 7.84 -13.75 10.71
C TYR A 328 6.65 -12.95 10.15
N ILE A 329 5.63 -12.69 10.97
CA ILE A 329 4.43 -11.94 10.56
C ILE A 329 4.75 -10.46 10.28
N LYS A 330 5.68 -9.87 11.03
CA LYS A 330 6.21 -8.51 10.77
C LYS A 330 6.99 -8.40 9.45
N SER A 331 7.54 -9.53 8.97
CA SER A 331 8.20 -9.59 7.67
C SER A 331 7.19 -9.71 6.51
N CYS A 332 5.96 -10.15 6.77
CA CYS A 332 4.90 -10.30 5.78
C CYS A 332 3.97 -9.08 5.68
N ARG A 333 4.56 -7.89 5.51
CA ARG A 333 3.87 -6.59 5.58
C ARG A 333 2.77 -6.39 4.55
N LYS A 334 3.02 -6.78 3.30
CA LYS A 334 2.07 -6.69 2.18
C LYS A 334 1.00 -7.78 2.29
N THR A 335 1.40 -9.02 2.57
CA THR A 335 0.47 -10.14 2.74
C THR A 335 -0.46 -9.94 3.94
N CYS A 336 0.05 -9.40 5.05
CA CYS A 336 -0.74 -9.12 6.25
C CYS A 336 -1.47 -7.77 6.24
N GLY A 337 -1.34 -6.98 5.16
CA GLY A 337 -1.98 -5.67 5.06
C GLY A 337 -1.48 -4.63 6.07
N PHE A 338 -0.26 -4.78 6.60
CA PHE A 338 0.39 -3.78 7.47
C PHE A 338 1.01 -2.62 6.69
N CYS A 339 0.92 -2.67 5.36
CA CYS A 339 1.17 -1.56 4.47
C CYS A 339 0.03 -0.53 4.57
N GLU A 340 0.10 0.41 5.50
CA GLU A 340 -0.79 1.57 5.47
C GLU A 340 -0.22 2.66 4.53
N PRO A 341 -0.94 3.08 3.47
CA PRO A 341 -0.91 4.49 3.06
C PRO A 341 -1.69 5.35 4.08
N PRO A 342 -1.39 6.66 4.20
CA PRO A 342 -2.22 7.53 5.03
C PRO A 342 -3.67 7.45 4.54
N VAL A 343 -4.57 7.37 5.50
CA VAL A 343 -6.03 7.31 5.36
C VAL A 343 -6.52 8.14 4.15
N PRO A 344 -7.38 7.59 3.26
CA PRO A 344 -7.93 8.32 2.11
C PRO A 344 -8.73 9.56 2.54
N PRO A 345 -8.89 10.56 1.65
CA PRO A 345 -9.49 11.84 2.00
C PRO A 345 -11.01 11.70 2.09
N GLU A 346 -11.53 11.54 3.30
CA GLU A 346 -12.88 12.01 3.56
C GLU A 346 -12.83 13.54 3.68
N SER A 347 -13.47 14.17 2.71
CA SER A 347 -13.71 15.60 2.62
C SER A 347 -14.25 16.16 3.93
N TYR A 348 -13.61 17.18 4.50
CA TYR A 348 -14.25 18.43 4.93
C TYR A 348 -13.15 19.48 5.16
N PHE A 349 -13.27 20.63 4.49
CA PHE A 349 -12.36 21.75 4.63
C PHE A 349 -12.33 22.25 6.10
N CYS A 350 -11.17 22.19 6.76
CA CYS A 350 -10.87 22.95 7.97
C CYS A 350 -9.81 23.99 7.59
N LYS A 351 -10.20 25.24 7.38
CA LYS A 351 -9.29 26.37 7.15
C LYS A 351 -9.52 27.41 8.23
N ASP A 352 -8.46 28.03 8.73
CA ASP A 352 -8.57 29.24 9.53
C ASP A 352 -9.29 30.30 8.69
N THR A 353 -10.35 30.87 9.25
CA THR A 353 -11.10 31.96 8.60
C THR A 353 -10.47 33.32 8.89
N SER A 354 -9.64 33.41 9.95
CA SER A 354 -8.78 34.56 10.22
C SER A 354 -7.39 34.38 9.61
N LYS A 355 -6.79 35.47 9.11
CA LYS A 355 -5.38 35.49 8.64
C LYS A 355 -4.38 35.67 9.80
N ASP A 356 -4.86 36.10 10.96
CA ASP A 356 -4.06 36.37 12.15
C ASP A 356 -4.33 35.32 13.23
N CYS A 357 -3.87 34.09 12.99
CA CYS A 357 -3.92 33.01 13.97
C CYS A 357 -2.55 32.72 14.61
N LYS A 358 -1.47 33.31 14.06
CA LYS A 358 -0.09 33.13 14.55
C LYS A 358 0.12 33.58 15.99
N TRP A 359 -0.60 34.60 16.44
CA TRP A 359 -0.48 35.11 17.80
C TRP A 359 -0.76 34.05 18.87
N ILE A 360 -1.62 33.07 18.58
CA ILE A 360 -1.93 31.98 19.51
C ILE A 360 -0.68 31.12 19.75
N ALA A 361 0.06 30.81 18.69
CA ALA A 361 1.30 30.03 18.76
C ALA A 361 2.48 30.82 19.33
N GLU A 362 2.48 32.14 19.15
CA GLU A 362 3.57 33.02 19.61
C GLU A 362 3.43 33.45 21.08
N GLN A 363 2.20 33.63 21.57
CA GLN A 363 1.93 34.14 22.93
C GLN A 363 1.71 33.03 23.96
N HIS A 364 1.41 31.80 23.53
CA HIS A 364 1.11 30.69 24.42
C HIS A 364 2.02 29.49 24.17
N LYS A 365 2.78 29.09 25.19
CA LYS A 365 3.62 27.89 25.15
C LYS A 365 2.82 26.59 25.02
N ASP A 366 1.60 26.57 25.56
CA ASP A 366 0.66 25.45 25.42
C ASP A 366 -0.55 25.89 24.59
N VAL A 367 -0.35 25.82 23.27
CA VAL A 367 -1.36 26.21 22.27
C VAL A 367 -2.62 25.37 22.42
N LEU A 368 -2.50 24.05 22.62
CA LEU A 368 -3.64 23.14 22.72
C LEU A 368 -4.42 23.33 24.03
N GLY A 369 -3.73 23.53 25.15
CA GLY A 369 -4.36 23.83 26.44
C GLY A 369 -5.12 25.16 26.43
N PHE A 370 -4.54 26.20 25.81
CA PHE A 370 -5.19 27.49 25.62
C PHE A 370 -6.43 27.38 24.71
N CYS A 371 -6.29 26.76 23.53
CA CYS A 371 -7.40 26.60 22.58
C CYS A 371 -8.54 25.73 23.14
N ARG A 372 -8.25 24.75 24.01
CA ARG A 372 -9.30 23.95 24.68
C ARG A 372 -10.04 24.76 25.75
N SER A 373 -9.31 25.55 26.54
CA SER A 373 -9.89 26.38 27.61
C SER A 373 -10.72 27.54 27.06
N HIS A 374 -10.35 28.06 25.90
CA HIS A 374 -11.03 29.16 25.21
C HIS A 374 -11.75 28.70 23.93
N ARG A 375 -12.16 27.42 23.88
CA ARG A 375 -12.80 26.83 22.69
C ARG A 375 -14.04 27.58 22.23
N ASN A 376 -14.77 28.25 23.13
CA ASN A 376 -15.98 28.99 22.78
C ASN A 376 -15.74 30.47 22.44
N ASP A 377 -14.48 30.92 22.45
CA ASP A 377 -14.13 32.29 22.07
C ASP A 377 -14.19 32.45 20.54
N ASN A 378 -14.83 33.51 20.07
CA ASN A 378 -14.99 33.80 18.64
C ASN A 378 -13.65 33.92 17.92
N LEU A 379 -12.59 34.40 18.59
CA LEU A 379 -11.26 34.52 17.98
C LEU A 379 -10.60 33.15 17.80
N VAL A 380 -10.77 32.24 18.76
CA VAL A 380 -10.26 30.86 18.70
C VAL A 380 -11.04 30.03 17.68
N GLN A 381 -12.35 30.26 17.56
CA GLN A 381 -13.23 29.63 16.56
C GLN A 381 -12.92 30.06 15.12
N GLN A 382 -12.20 31.17 14.92
CA GLN A 382 -11.70 31.58 13.59
C GLN A 382 -10.34 30.94 13.23
N CYS A 383 -9.70 30.25 14.18
CA CYS A 383 -8.34 29.70 14.08
C CYS A 383 -8.31 28.17 14.32
N LEU A 384 -9.29 27.46 13.76
CA LEU A 384 -9.55 26.04 14.02
C LEU A 384 -8.43 25.08 13.59
N SER A 385 -7.74 25.40 12.49
CA SER A 385 -6.61 24.62 12.01
C SER A 385 -5.34 24.89 12.82
N THR A 386 -5.09 26.14 13.20
CA THR A 386 -3.97 26.50 14.11
C THR A 386 -4.12 25.85 15.49
N CYS A 387 -5.36 25.71 15.99
CA CYS A 387 -5.65 25.08 17.28
C CYS A 387 -5.80 23.55 17.24
N GLU A 388 -5.61 22.89 16.09
CA GLU A 388 -5.84 21.44 15.87
C GLU A 388 -7.18 20.92 16.42
N LEU A 389 -8.23 21.76 16.44
CA LEU A 389 -9.55 21.40 16.96
C LEU A 389 -10.40 20.59 15.96
N CYS A 390 -9.83 20.24 14.81
CA CYS A 390 -10.51 19.56 13.70
C CYS A 390 -10.62 18.03 13.88
N LYS A 391 -11.05 17.56 15.06
CA LYS A 391 -11.56 16.18 15.24
C LYS A 391 -13.07 16.23 15.45
N HIS A 392 -13.77 15.88 14.36
CA HIS A 392 -15.22 15.75 14.18
C HIS A 392 -16.08 17.00 14.46
N PRO A 393 -17.10 17.28 13.62
CA PRO A 393 -18.17 18.16 14.03
C PRO A 393 -18.95 17.48 15.17
N PRO A 394 -19.31 18.18 16.26
CA PRO A 394 -20.36 17.67 17.12
C PRO A 394 -21.66 17.71 16.32
N LEU A 395 -22.19 16.54 15.95
CA LEU A 395 -23.62 16.41 15.71
C LEU A 395 -24.32 16.80 17.02
N SER A 396 -25.11 17.87 16.95
CA SER A 396 -25.69 18.55 18.10
C SER A 396 -26.70 17.69 18.86
N GLN A 397 -26.55 17.62 20.18
CA GLN A 397 -27.65 17.73 21.14
C GLN A 397 -27.05 18.15 22.49
N LYS A 398 -27.57 19.24 23.08
CA LYS A 398 -27.04 19.85 24.30
C LYS A 398 -26.94 18.83 25.45
N CYS A 399 -25.72 18.40 25.79
CA CYS A 399 -25.43 17.87 27.12
C CYS A 399 -24.98 19.05 27.99
N GLU A 400 -25.89 19.55 28.82
CA GLU A 400 -25.65 20.63 29.76
C GLU A 400 -25.81 20.08 31.19
N ASP A 401 -25.00 20.58 32.12
CA ASP A 401 -25.26 20.33 33.54
C ASP A 401 -26.59 20.98 33.90
N SER A 402 -27.44 20.28 34.66
CA SER A 402 -28.73 20.83 35.11
C SER A 402 -28.56 21.88 36.21
N ARG A 403 -27.32 22.10 36.67
CA ARG A 403 -26.95 23.10 37.67
C ARG A 403 -25.70 23.86 37.24
N ASP A 404 -25.63 25.12 37.64
CA ASP A 404 -24.51 26.01 37.32
C ASP A 404 -23.30 25.82 38.27
N ASP A 405 -23.51 25.21 39.44
CA ASP A 405 -22.50 24.98 40.48
C ASP A 405 -21.65 23.71 40.25
N CYS A 406 -21.89 22.96 39.18
CA CYS A 406 -21.14 21.75 38.84
C CYS A 406 -19.64 22.02 38.59
N SER A 407 -19.28 23.25 38.20
CA SER A 407 -17.87 23.68 38.05
C SER A 407 -17.06 23.60 39.34
N TRP A 408 -17.72 23.54 40.52
CA TRP A 408 -17.06 23.33 41.81
C TRP A 408 -16.30 21.99 41.86
N ILE A 409 -16.83 20.93 41.24
CA ILE A 409 -16.21 19.59 41.25
C ILE A 409 -14.84 19.66 40.56
N ALA A 410 -14.79 20.25 39.37
CA ALA A 410 -13.57 20.41 38.58
C ALA A 410 -12.55 21.38 39.22
N LYS A 411 -12.99 22.25 40.15
CA LYS A 411 -12.10 23.16 40.88
C LYS A 411 -11.49 22.55 42.14
N ASN A 412 -12.13 21.54 42.74
CA ASN A 412 -11.71 20.98 44.02
C ASN A 412 -11.11 19.58 43.92
N TYR A 413 -11.25 18.91 42.76
CA TYR A 413 -10.74 17.57 42.54
C TYR A 413 -10.04 17.46 41.19
N ASP A 414 -8.78 17.03 41.22
CA ASP A 414 -8.00 16.76 40.00
C ASP A 414 -8.53 15.53 39.25
N ASP A 415 -9.05 14.53 39.98
CA ASP A 415 -9.69 13.34 39.42
C ASP A 415 -11.23 13.45 39.50
N VAL A 416 -11.77 14.30 38.63
CA VAL A 416 -13.22 14.53 38.49
C VAL A 416 -13.95 13.22 38.19
N THR A 417 -13.43 12.41 37.25
CA THR A 417 -14.05 11.15 36.83
C THR A 417 -14.12 10.14 37.99
N GLY A 418 -13.05 9.97 38.77
CA GLY A 418 -13.03 9.06 39.91
C GLY A 418 -13.89 9.55 41.08
N TYR A 419 -13.95 10.86 41.34
CA TYR A 419 -14.87 11.44 42.30
C TYR A 419 -16.34 11.20 41.89
N CYS A 420 -16.70 11.54 40.65
CA CYS A 420 -18.06 11.36 40.14
C CYS A 420 -18.49 9.88 40.14
N ARG A 421 -17.60 8.94 39.84
CA ARG A 421 -17.90 7.49 39.91
C ARG A 421 -18.18 7.00 41.33
N ARG A 422 -17.41 7.46 42.31
CA ARG A 422 -17.61 7.10 43.73
C ARG A 422 -18.93 7.65 44.27
N HIS A 423 -19.33 8.82 43.81
CA HIS A 423 -20.53 9.52 44.26
C HIS A 423 -21.67 9.48 43.23
N ARG A 424 -21.68 8.50 42.32
CA ARG A 424 -22.65 8.41 41.20
C ARG A 424 -24.13 8.37 41.62
N ASN A 425 -24.41 7.98 42.86
CA ASN A 425 -25.76 7.90 43.38
C ASN A 425 -26.24 9.19 44.06
N ASP A 426 -25.35 10.14 44.30
CA ASP A 426 -25.65 11.44 44.89
C ASP A 426 -26.51 12.29 43.92
N SER A 427 -27.53 12.96 44.46
CA SER A 427 -28.42 13.83 43.68
C SER A 427 -27.67 14.98 43.02
N PHE A 428 -26.68 15.56 43.70
CA PHE A 428 -25.86 16.64 43.15
C PHE A 428 -25.06 16.16 41.93
N ILE A 429 -24.43 14.98 42.03
CA ILE A 429 -23.59 14.40 40.96
C ILE A 429 -24.43 13.95 39.77
N LYS A 430 -25.67 13.47 40.00
CA LYS A 430 -26.60 13.11 38.93
C LYS A 430 -27.03 14.30 38.08
N GLU A 431 -27.10 15.49 38.67
CA GLU A 431 -27.47 16.72 37.96
C GLU A 431 -26.28 17.34 37.20
N CYS A 432 -25.04 16.98 37.56
CA CYS A 432 -23.80 17.40 36.91
C CYS A 432 -23.36 16.47 35.77
N THR A 433 -24.28 16.16 34.85
CA THR A 433 -24.09 15.14 33.81
C THR A 433 -22.97 15.42 32.80
N LYS A 434 -22.72 16.70 32.47
CA LYS A 434 -21.65 17.13 31.57
C LYS A 434 -20.31 17.15 32.30
N THR A 435 -20.26 17.74 33.50
CA THR A 435 -19.04 17.79 34.31
C THR A 435 -18.55 16.40 34.72
N CYS A 436 -19.47 15.46 35.00
CA CYS A 436 -19.14 14.08 35.36
C CYS A 436 -19.08 13.11 34.16
N GLU A 437 -19.17 13.62 32.92
CA GLU A 437 -19.15 12.82 31.69
C GLU A 437 -20.18 11.67 31.66
N PHE A 438 -21.32 11.86 32.34
CA PHE A 438 -22.41 10.89 32.39
C PHE A 438 -23.40 11.02 31.22
N CYS A 439 -23.09 11.86 30.24
CA CYS A 439 -23.84 11.95 28.99
C CYS A 439 -23.94 10.56 28.35
N LYS A 440 -25.07 9.88 28.52
CA LYS A 440 -25.41 8.72 27.69
C LYS A 440 -25.66 9.28 26.30
N HIS A 441 -24.83 8.91 25.34
CA HIS A 441 -25.19 9.06 23.94
C HIS A 441 -26.58 8.44 23.76
N PRO A 442 -27.55 9.14 23.15
CA PRO A 442 -28.71 8.44 22.65
C PRO A 442 -28.19 7.45 21.63
N THR A 443 -28.21 6.17 21.97
CA THR A 443 -28.26 5.11 20.99
C THR A 443 -29.34 5.53 20.02
N THR A 444 -28.94 5.82 18.78
CA THR A 444 -29.84 6.03 17.66
C THR A 444 -30.96 5.03 17.78
N SER A 445 -32.16 5.51 18.16
CA SER A 445 -33.38 4.75 18.04
C SER A 445 -33.69 4.69 16.54
N SER A 446 -32.87 3.92 15.82
CA SER A 446 -33.41 3.20 14.69
C SER A 446 -34.49 2.32 15.29
N SER A 447 -35.73 2.61 14.94
CA SER A 447 -36.91 1.80 15.22
C SER A 447 -36.83 0.38 14.65
N LYS A 448 -35.69 -0.03 14.07
CA LYS A 448 -35.42 -1.36 13.57
C LYS A 448 -34.19 -1.94 14.26
N CYS A 449 -34.39 -3.04 15.00
CA CYS A 449 -33.31 -3.85 15.54
C CYS A 449 -32.66 -4.63 14.37
N GLU A 450 -31.61 -4.04 13.80
CA GLU A 450 -30.83 -4.59 12.69
C GLU A 450 -29.35 -4.62 13.06
N ASP A 451 -28.60 -5.53 12.45
CA ASP A 451 -27.15 -5.51 12.53
C ASP A 451 -26.63 -4.33 11.70
N ILE A 452 -25.76 -3.51 12.31
CA ILE A 452 -25.08 -2.42 11.59
C ILE A 452 -24.11 -3.02 10.58
N ASN A 453 -23.46 -4.11 10.96
CA ASN A 453 -22.53 -4.83 10.10
C ASN A 453 -23.24 -5.94 9.34
N LYS A 454 -23.21 -5.88 8.00
CA LYS A 454 -23.87 -6.88 7.14
C LYS A 454 -23.25 -8.28 7.25
N ASN A 455 -22.03 -8.40 7.80
CA ASN A 455 -21.35 -9.69 7.91
C ASN A 455 -21.76 -10.51 9.14
N CYS A 456 -22.55 -9.99 10.08
CA CYS A 456 -22.87 -10.68 11.33
C CYS A 456 -23.49 -12.09 11.17
N TRP A 457 -24.06 -12.42 10.00
CA TRP A 457 -24.53 -13.76 9.66
C TRP A 457 -23.49 -14.87 9.88
N TRP A 458 -22.19 -14.56 9.79
CA TRP A 458 -21.12 -15.54 9.98
C TRP A 458 -21.06 -16.09 11.42
N ILE A 459 -21.51 -15.32 12.41
CA ILE A 459 -21.52 -15.72 13.82
C ILE A 459 -22.48 -16.89 14.01
N ASN A 460 -23.72 -16.77 13.50
CA ASN A 460 -24.73 -17.83 13.56
C ASN A 460 -24.34 -19.07 12.76
N LYS A 461 -23.53 -18.91 11.70
CA LYS A 461 -23.09 -20.03 10.86
C LYS A 461 -22.02 -20.89 11.52
N ASN A 462 -21.13 -20.29 12.32
CA ASN A 462 -19.94 -20.98 12.85
C ASN A 462 -20.02 -21.25 14.36
N TYR A 463 -20.87 -20.53 15.09
CA TYR A 463 -20.93 -20.62 16.55
C TYR A 463 -22.37 -20.51 17.07
N LEU A 464 -22.55 -20.93 18.32
CA LEU A 464 -23.69 -20.51 19.12
C LEU A 464 -23.55 -19.00 19.39
N ALA A 465 -24.32 -18.18 18.69
CA ALA A 465 -24.15 -16.72 18.71
C ALA A 465 -24.19 -16.14 20.12
N GLN A 466 -25.01 -16.68 21.02
CA GLN A 466 -25.06 -16.22 22.41
C GLN A 466 -23.72 -16.41 23.15
N ASP A 467 -23.05 -17.55 22.96
CA ASP A 467 -21.79 -17.84 23.65
C ASP A 467 -20.64 -17.04 23.05
N TYR A 468 -20.60 -16.94 21.72
CA TYR A 468 -19.59 -16.16 21.01
C TYR A 468 -19.70 -14.67 21.34
N CYS A 469 -20.91 -14.11 21.22
CA CYS A 469 -21.16 -12.70 21.52
C CYS A 469 -20.95 -12.37 23.00
N ARG A 470 -21.15 -13.32 23.93
CA ARG A 470 -20.85 -13.11 25.36
C ARG A 470 -19.35 -13.04 25.63
N ARG A 471 -18.55 -13.88 24.97
CA ARG A 471 -17.09 -13.89 25.11
C ARG A 471 -16.44 -12.66 24.46
N HIS A 472 -17.03 -12.15 23.39
CA HIS A 472 -16.47 -11.07 22.57
C HIS A 472 -17.27 -9.76 22.66
N LYS A 473 -18.05 -9.55 23.73
CA LYS A 473 -18.98 -8.41 23.89
C LYS A 473 -18.32 -7.02 23.79
N ASP A 474 -17.03 -6.93 24.07
CA ASP A 474 -16.28 -5.68 24.12
C ASP A 474 -15.66 -5.31 22.76
N ASP A 475 -15.62 -6.25 21.81
CA ASP A 475 -15.09 -6.06 20.46
C ASP A 475 -16.01 -5.12 19.65
N GLU A 476 -15.43 -4.14 18.95
CA GLU A 476 -16.20 -3.16 18.16
C GLU A 476 -17.05 -3.83 17.07
N PHE A 477 -16.51 -4.86 16.42
CA PHE A 477 -17.23 -5.68 15.46
C PHE A 477 -18.50 -6.32 16.06
N ILE A 478 -18.42 -6.79 17.31
CA ILE A 478 -19.55 -7.45 17.98
C ILE A 478 -20.60 -6.44 18.43
N LYS A 479 -20.19 -5.23 18.79
CA LYS A 479 -21.10 -4.11 19.08
C LYS A 479 -21.92 -3.67 17.87
N GLU A 480 -21.43 -3.91 16.66
CA GLU A 480 -22.17 -3.68 15.41
C GLU A 480 -23.16 -4.81 15.08
N CYS A 481 -22.99 -6.01 15.64
CA CYS A 481 -23.87 -7.18 15.46
C CYS A 481 -25.05 -7.22 16.43
N ARG A 482 -25.78 -6.11 16.52
CA ARG A 482 -26.81 -5.89 17.56
C ARG A 482 -27.97 -6.89 17.53
N LYS A 483 -28.46 -7.26 16.35
CA LYS A 483 -29.56 -8.22 16.18
C LYS A 483 -29.04 -9.65 16.35
N THR A 484 -27.94 -10.00 15.70
CA THR A 484 -27.33 -11.33 15.76
C THR A 484 -26.90 -11.70 17.18
N CYS A 485 -26.37 -10.74 17.95
CA CYS A 485 -25.96 -10.94 19.33
C CYS A 485 -27.07 -10.65 20.37
N GLY A 486 -28.27 -10.28 19.94
CA GLY A 486 -29.40 -9.99 20.84
C GLY A 486 -29.21 -8.76 21.74
N PHE A 487 -28.34 -7.82 21.35
CA PHE A 487 -28.09 -6.56 22.06
C PHE A 487 -29.16 -5.49 21.81
N CYS A 488 -29.99 -5.67 20.78
CA CYS A 488 -31.24 -4.93 20.63
C CYS A 488 -32.43 -5.87 20.79
N LYS A 489 -33.50 -5.34 21.40
CA LYS A 489 -34.83 -5.96 21.34
C LYS A 489 -35.55 -5.32 20.16
N ALA A 490 -36.07 -6.13 19.24
CA ALA A 490 -37.00 -5.63 18.23
C ALA A 490 -38.18 -4.93 18.94
N PRO A 491 -38.73 -3.83 18.40
CA PRO A 491 -39.99 -3.33 18.93
C PRO A 491 -41.02 -4.47 18.88
N ALA A 492 -41.79 -4.62 19.96
CA ALA A 492 -42.86 -5.61 20.02
C ALA A 492 -43.74 -5.43 18.76
N PRO A 493 -44.11 -6.52 18.06
CA PRO A 493 -44.97 -6.41 16.89
C PRO A 493 -46.22 -5.62 17.27
N SER A 494 -46.55 -4.59 16.48
CA SER A 494 -47.69 -3.69 16.74
C SER A 494 -49.04 -4.41 16.75
N VAL A 495 -49.07 -5.69 16.40
CA VAL A 495 -50.22 -6.58 16.51
C VAL A 495 -49.76 -7.90 17.15
N CYS A 496 -49.80 -7.98 18.47
CA CYS A 496 -49.76 -9.25 19.19
C CYS A 496 -51.20 -9.81 19.21
N GLY A 497 -51.47 -10.75 18.31
CA GLY A 497 -52.74 -11.46 18.22
C GLY A 497 -52.51 -12.97 18.21
N ASP A 498 -53.51 -13.71 18.69
CA ASP A 498 -53.60 -15.13 18.41
C ASP A 498 -54.00 -15.31 16.94
N THR A 499 -53.31 -16.20 16.21
CA THR A 499 -53.68 -16.53 14.82
C THR A 499 -54.81 -17.55 14.76
N ARG A 500 -55.14 -18.18 15.88
CA ARG A 500 -56.26 -19.12 16.03
C ARG A 500 -57.35 -18.51 16.93
N GLU A 501 -58.60 -18.67 16.52
CA GLU A 501 -59.74 -18.02 17.22
C GLU A 501 -60.15 -18.72 18.52
N ASP A 502 -59.81 -20.01 18.67
CA ASP A 502 -60.16 -20.84 19.82
C ASP A 502 -59.11 -20.78 20.94
N CYS A 503 -58.10 -19.90 20.88
CA CYS A 503 -57.06 -19.79 21.91
C CYS A 503 -57.63 -19.47 23.30
N SER A 504 -58.82 -18.86 23.37
CA SER A 504 -59.59 -18.68 24.61
C SER A 504 -59.96 -20.00 25.30
N TRP A 505 -59.87 -21.15 24.64
CA TRP A 505 -60.00 -22.45 25.27
C TRP A 505 -58.92 -22.69 26.32
N ILE A 506 -57.68 -22.26 26.07
CA ILE A 506 -56.55 -22.46 27.00
C ILE A 506 -56.83 -21.71 28.31
N THR A 507 -57.24 -20.44 28.23
CA THR A 507 -57.56 -19.64 29.42
C THR A 507 -58.82 -20.07 30.15
N ARG A 508 -59.72 -20.82 29.49
CA ARG A 508 -60.95 -21.35 30.10
C ARG A 508 -60.80 -22.73 30.74
N ASN A 509 -59.83 -23.54 30.28
CA ASN A 509 -59.72 -24.95 30.67
C ASN A 509 -58.42 -25.29 31.39
N ILE A 510 -57.45 -24.38 31.42
CA ILE A 510 -56.15 -24.58 32.05
C ILE A 510 -55.95 -23.54 33.16
N ASP A 511 -55.81 -24.02 34.40
CA ASP A 511 -55.61 -23.15 35.56
C ASP A 511 -54.25 -22.44 35.55
N ASP A 512 -53.20 -23.15 35.12
CA ASP A 512 -51.85 -22.60 34.98
C ASP A 512 -51.46 -22.50 33.50
N VAL A 513 -51.96 -21.45 32.87
CA VAL A 513 -51.69 -21.12 31.46
C VAL A 513 -50.20 -20.98 31.21
N ALA A 514 -49.43 -20.40 32.13
CA ALA A 514 -47.99 -20.19 31.95
C ALA A 514 -47.23 -21.52 31.91
N SER A 515 -47.50 -22.43 32.85
CA SER A 515 -46.88 -23.76 32.86
C SER A 515 -47.30 -24.62 31.66
N TYR A 516 -48.55 -24.51 31.22
CA TYR A 516 -49.03 -25.21 30.03
C TYR A 516 -48.34 -24.69 28.77
N CYS A 517 -48.30 -23.37 28.58
CA CYS A 517 -47.67 -22.76 27.42
C CYS A 517 -46.16 -23.04 27.40
N GLU A 518 -45.46 -23.00 28.54
CA GLU A 518 -44.04 -23.35 28.58
C GLU A 518 -43.78 -24.83 28.26
N ARG A 519 -44.64 -25.74 28.75
CA ARG A 519 -44.56 -27.17 28.46
C ARG A 519 -44.80 -27.48 26.99
N TRP A 520 -45.70 -26.75 26.33
CA TRP A 520 -46.15 -27.00 24.96
C TRP A 520 -45.71 -25.93 23.97
N LYS A 521 -44.70 -25.11 24.30
CA LYS A 521 -44.21 -24.00 23.46
C LYS A 521 -43.76 -24.38 22.04
N ASN A 522 -43.47 -25.66 21.83
CA ASN A 522 -43.06 -26.20 20.54
C ASN A 522 -44.21 -26.80 19.72
N ASP A 523 -45.40 -26.94 20.29
CA ASP A 523 -46.60 -27.43 19.61
C ASP A 523 -47.17 -26.35 18.67
N GLU A 524 -47.48 -26.71 17.43
CA GLU A 524 -47.99 -25.76 16.42
C GLU A 524 -49.29 -25.08 16.87
N SER A 525 -50.17 -25.81 17.57
CA SER A 525 -51.41 -25.26 18.12
C SER A 525 -51.17 -24.17 19.16
N VAL A 526 -50.10 -24.30 19.94
CA VAL A 526 -49.74 -23.38 21.02
C VAL A 526 -48.94 -22.19 20.47
N LYS A 527 -48.15 -22.39 19.41
CA LYS A 527 -47.47 -21.31 18.66
C LYS A 527 -48.42 -20.38 17.93
N GLU A 528 -49.61 -20.84 17.59
CA GLU A 528 -50.68 -20.01 17.00
C GLU A 528 -51.40 -19.17 18.07
N CYS A 529 -51.31 -19.52 19.34
CA CYS A 529 -51.90 -18.81 20.48
C CYS A 529 -50.92 -17.85 21.18
N ARG A 530 -50.23 -17.01 20.40
CA ARG A 530 -49.10 -16.17 20.86
C ARG A 530 -49.48 -15.16 21.94
N LYS A 531 -50.64 -14.52 21.82
CA LYS A 531 -51.13 -13.54 22.80
C LYS A 531 -51.58 -14.26 24.06
N THR A 532 -52.32 -15.35 23.90
CA THR A 532 -52.83 -16.15 25.02
C THR A 532 -51.68 -16.77 25.84
N CYS A 533 -50.61 -17.22 25.19
CA CYS A 533 -49.45 -17.83 25.83
C CYS A 533 -48.31 -16.86 26.18
N GLY A 534 -48.45 -15.57 25.89
CA GLY A 534 -47.41 -14.58 26.19
C GLY A 534 -46.09 -14.81 25.44
N PHE A 535 -46.16 -15.34 24.22
CA PHE A 535 -45.01 -15.50 23.31
C PHE A 535 -44.72 -14.26 22.46
N CYS A 536 -45.43 -13.17 22.75
CA CYS A 536 -45.05 -11.82 22.40
C CYS A 536 -44.14 -11.27 23.52
#